data_AF-A0A1Z9ULX5-F1
#
_entry.id   AF-A0A1Z9ULX5-F1
#
_cell.length_a   1.000
_cell.length_b   1.000
_cell.length_c   1.000
_cell.angle_alpha   90.00
_cell.angle_beta   90.00
_cell.angle_gamma   90.00
#
_symmetry.space_group_name_H-M   'P 1'
#
loop_
_entity.id
_entity.type
_entity.pdbx_description
1 polymer ?
#
loop_
_entity_poly.entity_id
_entity_poly.type
_entity_poly.pdbx_seq_one_letter_code
_entity_poly.pdbx_strand_id
1 'polypeptide(L)'
;MKKLQYDNIKIYYKYVTNKDQNWTCIGLTHHCEEYEGVVYRYGKVTIPKEEDVLPDGSLPWQFEWEIMDSNGLDRDKFGDEFFQLIGSILQDIILNGDTKNAND
;
A
#
# COMPACT_ATOMS: atom_id res chain seq x y z
N MET A 1 -14.08 14.02 13.13
CA MET A 1 -12.96 13.38 12.40
C MET A 1 -13.54 12.64 11.22
N LYS A 2 -13.20 13.03 9.98
CA LYS A 2 -13.64 12.30 8.79
C LYS A 2 -12.85 10.99 8.74
N LYS A 3 -13.53 9.87 8.97
CA LYS A 3 -13.05 8.56 8.57
C LYS A 3 -12.86 8.64 7.05
N LEU A 4 -11.63 8.68 6.56
CA LEU A 4 -11.36 8.47 5.13
C LEU A 4 -11.64 6.99 4.86
N GLN A 5 -12.92 6.65 4.77
CA GLN A 5 -13.33 5.38 4.22
C GLN A 5 -13.20 5.56 2.71
N TYR A 6 -12.06 5.13 2.16
CA TYR A 6 -11.87 5.09 0.72
C TYR A 6 -12.91 4.12 0.16
N ASP A 7 -14.08 4.63 -0.24
CA ASP A 7 -15.22 3.82 -0.72
C ASP A 7 -14.85 2.91 -1.90
N ASN A 8 -13.70 3.18 -2.57
CA ASN A 8 -13.08 2.29 -3.52
C ASN A 8 -11.55 2.47 -3.57
N ILE A 9 -10.83 2.01 -2.53
CA ILE A 9 -9.35 2.07 -2.46
C ILE A 9 -8.64 1.48 -3.70
N LYS A 10 -9.28 0.55 -4.43
CA LYS A 10 -8.74 -0.08 -5.64
C LYS A 10 -8.51 0.88 -6.80
N ILE A 11 -9.14 2.07 -6.81
CA ILE A 11 -8.87 3.08 -7.84
C ILE A 11 -7.53 3.79 -7.65
N TYR A 12 -6.96 3.75 -6.44
CA TYR A 12 -5.73 4.49 -6.08
C TYR A 12 -4.46 3.76 -6.52
N TYR A 13 -4.55 2.47 -6.87
CA TYR A 13 -3.37 1.67 -7.15
C TYR A 13 -3.57 0.66 -8.28
N LYS A 14 -2.45 0.26 -8.89
CA LYS A 14 -2.39 -0.82 -9.88
C LYS A 14 -1.14 -1.68 -9.63
N TYR A 15 -1.21 -2.94 -10.02
CA TYR A 15 -0.04 -3.81 -10.02
C TYR A 15 0.87 -3.49 -11.20
N VAL A 16 2.16 -3.36 -10.93
CA VAL A 16 3.21 -3.11 -11.93
C VAL A 16 4.20 -4.26 -11.84
N THR A 17 4.33 -5.05 -12.92
CA THR A 17 5.27 -6.17 -12.98
C THR A 17 6.44 -5.83 -13.89
N ASN A 18 7.62 -6.38 -13.59
CA ASN A 18 8.72 -6.34 -14.56
C ASN A 18 8.42 -7.29 -15.73
N LYS A 19 9.15 -7.14 -16.85
CA LYS A 19 8.97 -7.98 -18.06
C LYS A 19 9.07 -9.48 -17.78
N ASP A 20 9.92 -9.85 -16.82
CA ASP A 20 10.16 -11.24 -16.44
C ASP A 20 9.20 -11.76 -15.35
N GLN A 21 8.25 -10.93 -14.88
CA GLN A 21 7.26 -11.22 -13.83
C GLN A 21 7.84 -11.75 -12.50
N ASN A 22 9.12 -11.49 -12.24
CA ASN A 22 9.83 -11.95 -11.04
C ASN A 22 9.47 -11.15 -9.78
N TRP A 23 8.87 -9.97 -9.94
CA TRP A 23 8.36 -9.17 -8.83
C TRP A 23 7.20 -8.28 -9.24
N THR A 24 6.35 -7.96 -8.26
CA THR A 24 5.19 -7.09 -8.39
C THR A 24 5.37 -5.86 -7.50
N CYS A 25 5.27 -4.69 -8.11
CA CYS A 25 5.17 -3.39 -7.45
C CYS A 25 3.75 -2.86 -7.47
N ILE A 26 3.55 -1.79 -6.71
CA ILE A 26 2.35 -0.98 -6.72
C ILE A 26 2.67 0.35 -7.39
N GLY A 27 1.88 0.69 -8.41
CA GLY A 27 1.89 2.00 -9.03
C GLY A 27 0.69 2.82 -8.55
N LEU A 28 0.91 4.06 -8.15
CA LEU A 28 -0.14 4.98 -7.74
C LEU A 28 -0.78 5.65 -8.97
N THR A 29 -2.10 5.77 -8.96
CA THR A 29 -2.88 6.33 -10.07
C THR A 29 -3.03 7.84 -9.94
N HIS A 30 -3.65 8.47 -10.94
CA HIS A 30 -3.99 9.90 -10.91
C HIS A 30 -4.94 10.28 -9.74
N HIS A 31 -5.56 9.29 -9.08
CA HIS A 31 -6.38 9.54 -7.89
C HIS A 31 -5.54 9.86 -6.64
N CYS A 32 -4.24 9.59 -6.66
CA CYS A 32 -3.31 9.93 -5.59
C CYS A 32 -2.71 11.34 -5.71
N GLU A 33 -3.24 12.18 -6.61
CA GLU A 33 -2.83 13.57 -6.82
C GLU A 33 -1.30 13.72 -6.96
N GLU A 34 -0.63 14.26 -5.94
CA GLU A 34 0.82 14.51 -5.97
C GLU A 34 1.65 13.23 -6.13
N TYR A 35 1.13 12.07 -5.71
CA TYR A 35 1.83 10.79 -5.82
C TYR A 35 1.52 10.02 -7.10
N GLU A 36 0.79 10.62 -8.06
CA GLU A 36 0.52 9.98 -9.34
C GLU A 36 1.82 9.48 -9.99
N GLY A 37 1.82 8.23 -10.47
CA GLY A 37 2.94 7.65 -11.19
C GLY A 37 4.07 7.12 -10.30
N VAL A 38 4.05 7.38 -8.99
CA VAL A 38 4.99 6.74 -8.06
C VAL A 38 4.84 5.23 -8.11
N VAL A 39 5.96 4.53 -8.18
CA VAL A 39 6.03 3.07 -8.12
C VAL A 39 6.85 2.65 -6.91
N TYR A 40 6.29 1.78 -6.09
CA TYR A 40 6.93 1.28 -4.88
C TYR A 40 6.66 -0.22 -4.67
N ARG A 41 7.45 -0.85 -3.80
CA ARG A 41 7.22 -2.24 -3.35
C ARG A 41 7.12 -2.33 -1.83
N TYR A 42 6.36 -3.30 -1.37
CA TYR A 42 6.43 -3.78 0.01
C TYR A 42 7.58 -4.77 0.18
N GLY A 43 8.30 -4.64 1.28
CA GLY A 43 9.30 -5.60 1.75
C GLY A 43 8.68 -6.54 2.79
N LYS A 44 9.34 -6.66 3.94
CA LYS A 44 8.81 -7.43 5.05
C LYS A 44 7.52 -6.81 5.57
N VAL A 45 6.48 -7.63 5.74
CA VAL A 45 5.21 -7.25 6.39
C VAL A 45 5.03 -8.09 7.65
N THR A 46 4.72 -7.44 8.76
CA THR A 46 4.32 -8.08 10.01
C THR A 46 2.82 -7.93 10.17
N ILE A 47 2.11 -9.06 10.18
CA ILE A 47 0.66 -9.09 10.39
C ILE A 47 0.39 -8.96 11.89
N PRO A 48 -0.28 -7.88 12.35
CA PRO A 48 -0.66 -7.72 13.74
C PRO A 48 -1.71 -8.76 14.14
N LYS A 49 -1.69 -9.18 15.39
CA LYS A 49 -2.70 -10.10 15.93
C LYS A 49 -3.93 -9.32 16.41
N GLU A 50 -5.05 -10.02 16.63
CA GLU A 50 -6.27 -9.42 17.20
C GLU A 50 -6.04 -8.76 18.57
N GLU A 51 -5.08 -9.28 19.35
CA GLU A 51 -4.67 -8.70 20.64
C GLU A 51 -3.92 -7.36 20.50
N ASP A 52 -3.41 -7.04 19.31
CA ASP A 52 -2.64 -5.82 19.02
C ASP A 52 -3.52 -4.65 18.54
N VAL A 53 -4.85 -4.81 18.51
CA VAL A 53 -5.78 -3.76 18.08
C VAL A 53 -5.59 -2.50 18.95
N LEU A 54 -5.32 -1.38 18.30
CA LEU A 54 -5.13 -0.09 18.94
C LEU A 54 -6.45 0.40 19.56
N PRO A 55 -6.41 1.33 20.54
CA PRO A 55 -7.62 1.84 21.20
C PRO A 55 -8.69 2.44 20.27
N ASP A 56 -8.31 2.84 19.05
CA ASP A 56 -9.21 3.37 18.02
C ASP A 56 -9.82 2.28 17.11
N GLY A 57 -9.50 1.01 17.35
CA GLY A 57 -9.97 -0.14 16.58
C GLY A 57 -9.14 -0.46 15.33
N SER A 58 -8.03 0.24 15.10
CA SER A 58 -7.11 -0.04 13.99
C SER A 58 -6.06 -1.11 14.36
N LEU A 59 -5.51 -1.76 13.34
CA LEU A 59 -4.43 -2.74 13.50
C LEU A 59 -3.07 -2.07 13.22
N PRO A 60 -2.05 -2.23 14.09
CA PRO A 60 -0.76 -1.57 13.94
C PRO A 60 0.14 -2.32 12.94
N TRP A 61 -0.20 -2.24 11.65
CA TRP A 61 0.60 -2.85 10.59
C TRP A 61 2.03 -2.31 10.59
N GLN A 62 3.00 -3.20 10.58
CA GLN A 62 4.41 -2.86 10.39
C GLN A 62 4.89 -3.42 9.07
N PHE A 63 5.46 -2.57 8.22
CA PHE A 63 5.96 -3.00 6.93
C PHE A 63 7.14 -2.16 6.47
N GLU A 64 8.04 -2.80 5.74
CA GLU A 64 9.09 -2.15 4.97
C GLU A 64 8.55 -1.77 3.59
N TRP A 65 9.06 -0.68 3.03
CA TRP A 65 8.71 -0.25 1.68
C TRP A 65 9.90 0.44 1.01
N GLU A 66 9.91 0.41 -0.31
CA GLU A 66 10.97 1.01 -1.12
C GLU A 66 10.37 1.66 -2.37
N ILE A 67 10.79 2.89 -2.67
CA ILE A 67 10.46 3.58 -3.92
C ILE A 67 11.32 3.00 -5.04
N MET A 68 10.65 2.51 -6.08
CA MET A 68 11.28 2.05 -7.31
C MET A 68 11.38 3.17 -8.35
N ASP A 69 10.35 4.02 -8.41
CA ASP A 69 10.31 5.21 -9.24
C ASP A 69 9.53 6.29 -8.48
N SER A 70 10.17 7.43 -8.19
CA SER A 70 9.52 8.54 -7.48
C SER A 70 8.68 9.41 -8.40
N ASN A 71 8.70 9.17 -9.72
CA ASN A 71 8.11 10.02 -10.74
C ASN A 71 8.55 11.50 -10.61
N GLY A 72 9.81 11.72 -10.21
CA GLY A 72 10.39 13.05 -10.05
C GLY A 72 10.08 13.75 -8.72
N LEU A 73 9.39 13.09 -7.78
CA LEU A 73 9.19 13.62 -6.44
C LEU A 73 10.47 13.51 -5.59
N ASP A 74 10.69 14.55 -4.78
CA ASP A 74 11.77 14.61 -3.81
C ASP A 74 11.48 13.73 -2.57
N ARG A 75 12.54 13.31 -1.88
CA ARG A 75 12.45 12.37 -0.76
C ARG A 75 11.60 12.88 0.40
N ASP A 76 11.58 14.19 0.63
CA ASP A 76 10.82 14.85 1.70
C ASP A 76 9.31 14.78 1.49
N LYS A 77 8.85 14.48 0.27
CA LYS A 77 7.43 14.21 -0.03
C LYS A 77 6.92 12.89 0.51
N PHE A 78 7.80 11.93 0.79
CA PHE A 78 7.42 10.61 1.27
C PHE A 78 7.40 10.54 2.80
N GLY A 79 6.50 11.31 3.41
CA GLY A 79 6.30 11.39 4.87
C GLY A 79 5.11 10.57 5.37
N ASP A 80 4.50 11.04 6.46
CA ASP A 80 3.41 10.34 7.15
C ASP A 80 2.17 10.16 6.26
N GLU A 81 1.83 11.13 5.42
CA GLU A 81 0.68 11.05 4.51
C GLU A 81 0.86 9.93 3.47
N PHE A 82 2.04 9.86 2.86
CA PHE A 82 2.40 8.76 1.97
C PHE A 82 2.37 7.42 2.70
N PHE A 83 2.93 7.34 3.91
CA PHE A 83 2.94 6.13 4.71
C PHE A 83 1.52 5.64 5.05
N GLN A 84 0.60 6.54 5.40
CA GLN A 84 -0.81 6.22 5.65
C GLN A 84 -1.53 5.72 4.39
N LEU A 85 -1.25 6.33 3.24
CA LEU A 85 -1.81 5.91 1.94
C LEU A 85 -1.39 4.48 1.60
N ILE A 86 -0.08 4.19 1.64
CA ILE A 86 0.41 2.85 1.33
C ILE A 86 -0.04 1.85 2.40
N GLY A 87 -0.11 2.23 3.68
CA GLY A 87 -0.68 1.37 4.72
C GLY A 87 -2.14 0.96 4.43
N SER A 88 -2.95 1.90 3.94
CA SER A 88 -4.35 1.64 3.55
C SER A 88 -4.44 0.72 2.32
N ILE A 89 -3.55 0.89 1.34
CA ILE A 89 -3.45 0.02 0.17
C ILE A 89 -3.00 -1.40 0.59
N LEU A 90 -2.01 -1.52 1.47
CA LEU A 90 -1.54 -2.81 1.99
C LEU A 90 -2.67 -3.57 2.69
N GLN A 91 -3.45 -2.87 3.53
CA GLN A 91 -4.59 -3.46 4.21
C GLN A 91 -5.63 -3.98 3.21
N ASP A 92 -5.94 -3.23 2.14
CA ASP A 92 -6.84 -3.72 1.08
C ASP A 92 -6.27 -4.95 0.37
N ILE A 93 -4.98 -4.94 0.04
CA ILE A 93 -4.33 -6.07 -0.62
C ILE A 93 -4.40 -7.32 0.26
N ILE A 94 -4.15 -7.22 1.57
CA ILE A 94 -4.14 -8.39 2.46
C ILE A 94 -5.56 -8.90 2.77
N LEU A 95 -6.51 -8.00 2.99
CA LEU A 95 -7.88 -8.37 3.42
C LEU A 95 -8.80 -8.71 2.24
N ASN A 96 -8.63 -8.03 1.09
CA ASN A 96 -9.52 -8.12 -0.07
C ASN A 96 -8.81 -8.59 -1.34
N GLY A 97 -7.47 -8.51 -1.39
CA GLY A 97 -6.66 -9.09 -2.46
C GLY A 97 -6.43 -10.56 -2.18
N ASP A 98 -7.43 -11.38 -2.50
CA ASP A 98 -7.39 -12.85 -2.60
C ASP A 98 -6.01 -13.49 -2.30
N THR A 99 -5.91 -14.17 -1.17
CA THR A 99 -5.19 -15.45 -1.05
C THR A 99 -5.82 -16.48 -2.01
N LYS A 100 -5.66 -16.28 -3.32
CA LYS A 100 -5.77 -17.34 -4.32
C LYS A 100 -4.37 -17.67 -4.76
N ASN A 101 -3.66 -18.38 -3.89
CA ASN A 101 -2.50 -19.25 -4.18
C ASN A 101 -2.02 -19.88 -2.87
N ALA A 102 -2.90 -20.67 -2.26
CA ALA A 102 -2.51 -21.80 -1.42
C ALA A 102 -3.56 -22.87 -1.69
N ASN A 103 -3.16 -23.90 -2.44
CA ASN A 103 -3.96 -25.01 -2.96
C ASN A 103 -4.56 -24.79 -4.37
N ASP A 104 -3.71 -24.93 -5.39
CA ASP A 104 -4.02 -25.74 -6.59
C ASP A 104 -2.73 -26.45 -7.03
#